data_AF-A0A5D0MKH6-F1
#
_entry.id   AF-A0A5D0MKH6-F1
#
_cell.length_a   1.000
_cell.length_b   1.000
_cell.length_c   1.000
_cell.angle_alpha   90.00
_cell.angle_beta   90.00
_cell.angle_gamma   90.00
#
_symmetry.space_group_name_H-M   'P 1'
#
loop_
_entity.id
_entity.type
_entity.pdbx_description
1 polymer ?
#
loop_
_entity_poly.entity_id
_entity_poly.type
_entity_poly.pdbx_seq_one_letter_code
_entity_poly.pdbx_strand_id
1 'polypeptide(L)'
;MNIFAVIGAHRKGNTYNYVKKLEESMKTIGDFNFDYLNLWEKQFETCRGCHLCLIRGIEKCPIKDEIIDIKEKIKRADSLILASPVYVMNVTPLMKNFIDRLSSVCHRPEFIKQNGLVLTTVGAYGSKKVLNYMENVLNVWGIQHVTKVDIQTPPVQNLPEKLQKNNKKQIENKSAIYAKKLIKKNGLKPSFSSLMQFHVQRMIFSQKTSKKDMPEDYNFYSKLEGKKYYSDIKINFLKTIAAKSIAKIMGLFY
;
A
#
# COMPACT_ATOMS: atom_id res chain seq x y z
N MET A 1 -12.54 -9.95 -11.05
CA MET A 1 -11.51 -8.93 -10.68
C MET A 1 -10.40 -9.62 -9.90
N ASN A 2 -9.15 -9.27 -10.16
CA ASN A 2 -7.97 -9.90 -9.54
C ASN A 2 -7.50 -9.11 -8.33
N ILE A 3 -7.35 -9.80 -7.20
CA ILE A 3 -6.92 -9.24 -5.92
C ILE A 3 -5.64 -9.95 -5.50
N PHE A 4 -4.58 -9.18 -5.26
CA PHE A 4 -3.32 -9.72 -4.75
C PHE A 4 -3.22 -9.43 -3.25
N ALA A 5 -3.16 -10.49 -2.43
CA ALA A 5 -3.14 -10.38 -0.98
C ALA A 5 -1.78 -10.75 -0.39
N VAL A 6 -1.10 -9.77 0.19
CA VAL A 6 0.17 -9.95 0.90
C VAL A 6 -0.11 -10.15 2.38
N ILE A 7 0.27 -11.31 2.90
CA ILE A 7 0.01 -11.74 4.28
C ILE A 7 1.33 -11.80 5.04
N GLY A 8 1.52 -10.84 5.95
CA GLY A 8 2.70 -10.72 6.81
C GLY A 8 2.63 -11.51 8.12
N ALA A 9 1.76 -12.51 8.22
CA ALA A 9 1.79 -13.42 9.36
C ALA A 9 3.00 -14.37 9.27
N HIS A 10 3.41 -14.96 10.39
CA HIS A 10 4.49 -15.96 10.42
C HIS A 10 3.99 -17.39 10.16
N ARG A 11 2.68 -17.59 10.00
CA ARG A 11 2.03 -18.89 9.83
C ARG A 11 0.59 -18.73 9.35
N LYS A 12 -0.03 -19.84 8.94
CA LYS A 12 -1.48 -19.95 8.74
C LYS A 12 -2.21 -19.82 10.09
N GLY A 13 -2.53 -18.58 10.46
CA GLY A 13 -3.21 -18.25 11.70
C GLY A 13 -4.30 -17.20 11.48
N ASN A 14 -4.61 -16.41 12.52
CA ASN A 14 -5.71 -15.44 12.51
C ASN A 14 -5.72 -14.55 11.27
N THR A 15 -4.61 -13.86 10.97
CA THR A 15 -4.55 -12.94 9.83
C THR A 15 -4.85 -13.63 8.50
N TYR A 16 -4.24 -14.80 8.25
CA TYR A 16 -4.51 -15.60 7.06
C TYR A 16 -5.99 -16.02 6.98
N ASN A 17 -6.53 -16.57 8.07
CA ASN A 17 -7.92 -17.03 8.14
C ASN A 17 -8.92 -15.88 7.90
N TYR A 18 -8.64 -14.69 8.40
CA TYR A 18 -9.49 -13.52 8.19
C TYR A 18 -9.40 -12.95 6.77
N VAL A 19 -8.26 -13.11 6.07
CA VAL A 19 -8.18 -12.83 4.63
C VAL A 19 -9.00 -13.86 3.83
N LYS A 20 -9.00 -15.15 4.21
CA LYS A 20 -9.86 -16.16 3.58
C LYS A 20 -11.35 -15.89 3.81
N LYS A 21 -11.75 -15.52 5.04
CA LYS A 21 -13.14 -15.09 5.34
C LYS A 21 -13.54 -13.84 4.55
N LEU A 22 -12.62 -12.91 4.34
CA LEU A 22 -12.83 -11.74 3.48
C LEU A 22 -13.12 -12.18 2.04
N GLU A 23 -12.30 -13.07 1.47
CA GLU A 23 -12.51 -13.64 0.14
C GLU A 23 -13.87 -14.35 0.04
N GLU A 24 -14.18 -15.27 0.95
CA GLU A 24 -15.47 -15.99 1.01
C GLU A 24 -16.64 -15.01 0.96
N SER A 25 -16.58 -13.98 1.82
CA SER A 25 -17.63 -12.95 1.87
C SER A 25 -17.67 -12.06 0.63
N MET A 26 -16.57 -11.86 -0.10
CA MET A 26 -16.58 -11.10 -1.35
C MET A 26 -17.12 -11.93 -2.50
N LYS A 27 -16.84 -13.23 -2.54
CA LYS A 27 -17.31 -14.15 -3.59
C LYS A 27 -18.84 -14.33 -3.60
N THR A 28 -19.52 -14.05 -2.49
CA THR A 28 -21.00 -14.00 -2.47
C THR A 28 -21.58 -12.75 -3.14
N ILE A 29 -20.74 -11.74 -3.44
CA ILE A 29 -21.16 -10.44 -3.98
C ILE A 29 -20.82 -10.31 -5.46
N GLY A 30 -19.73 -10.93 -5.91
CA GLY A 30 -19.29 -10.87 -7.30
C GLY A 30 -18.08 -11.75 -7.57
N ASP A 31 -17.60 -11.71 -8.82
CA ASP A 31 -16.48 -12.52 -9.26
C ASP A 31 -15.13 -11.88 -8.88
N PHE A 32 -14.54 -12.42 -7.82
CA PHE A 32 -13.24 -12.00 -7.29
C PHE A 32 -12.28 -13.19 -7.23
N ASN A 33 -11.14 -13.07 -7.91
CA ASN A 33 -10.05 -14.01 -7.86
C ASN A 33 -8.96 -13.50 -6.92
N PHE A 34 -8.55 -14.33 -5.96
CA PHE A 34 -7.55 -13.97 -4.95
C PHE A 34 -6.26 -14.75 -5.18
N ASP A 35 -5.17 -14.01 -5.37
CA ASP A 35 -3.81 -14.54 -5.36
C ASP A 35 -3.15 -14.19 -4.03
N TYR A 36 -2.44 -15.14 -3.43
CA TYR A 36 -1.85 -15.00 -2.10
C TYR A 36 -0.33 -14.95 -2.15
N LEU A 37 0.23 -14.00 -1.42
CA LEU A 37 1.64 -13.96 -1.05
C LEU A 37 1.77 -14.12 0.46
N ASN A 38 2.08 -15.33 0.89
CA ASN A 38 2.39 -15.65 2.28
C ASN A 38 3.87 -15.32 2.55
N LEU A 39 4.14 -14.25 3.29
CA LEU A 39 5.53 -13.78 3.46
C LEU A 39 6.40 -14.77 4.26
N TRP A 40 5.80 -15.66 5.06
CA TRP A 40 6.55 -16.70 5.77
C TRP A 40 7.01 -17.85 4.87
N GLU A 41 6.43 -18.00 3.66
CA GLU A 41 6.82 -19.01 2.67
C GLU A 41 7.93 -18.49 1.74
N LYS A 42 8.31 -17.21 1.87
CA LYS A 42 9.32 -16.56 1.03
C LYS A 42 10.58 -16.27 1.82
N GLN A 43 11.73 -16.49 1.20
CA GLN A 43 13.04 -16.13 1.75
C GLN A 43 13.43 -14.72 1.31
N PHE A 44 12.68 -13.70 1.74
CA PHE A 44 13.08 -12.33 1.49
C PHE A 44 14.22 -11.93 2.41
N GLU A 45 15.40 -11.69 1.83
CA GLU A 45 16.49 -11.08 2.57
C GLU A 45 16.09 -9.67 3.04
N THR A 46 16.56 -9.29 4.23
CA THR A 46 16.32 -7.96 4.79
C THR A 46 16.88 -6.87 3.88
N CYS A 47 16.10 -5.81 3.66
CA CYS A 47 16.58 -4.64 2.91
C CYS A 47 17.88 -4.09 3.53
N ARG A 48 18.94 -3.99 2.72
CA ARG A 48 20.26 -3.50 3.16
C ARG A 48 20.37 -1.98 3.28
N GLY A 49 19.31 -1.23 2.94
CA GLY A 49 19.35 0.24 2.96
C GLY A 49 20.37 0.88 2.00
N CYS A 50 20.85 0.15 0.99
CA CYS A 50 21.92 0.64 0.10
C CYS A 50 21.48 1.70 -0.94
N HIS A 51 20.17 2.01 -1.01
CA HIS A 51 19.56 2.99 -1.91
C HIS A 51 19.74 2.76 -3.43
N LEU A 52 20.39 1.69 -3.88
CA LEU A 52 20.58 1.39 -5.30
C LEU A 52 19.26 1.27 -6.08
N CYS A 53 18.20 0.73 -5.45
CA CYS A 53 16.87 0.67 -6.06
C CYS A 53 16.24 2.05 -6.30
N LEU A 54 16.58 3.03 -5.47
CA LEU A 54 16.13 4.42 -5.60
C LEU A 54 16.92 5.08 -6.73
N ILE A 55 18.26 5.05 -6.64
CA ILE A 55 19.18 5.75 -7.53
C ILE A 55 19.13 5.21 -8.97
N ARG A 56 19.21 3.88 -9.10
CA ARG A 56 19.43 3.18 -10.40
C ARG A 56 18.30 2.24 -10.79
N GLY A 57 17.20 2.24 -10.03
CA GLY A 57 16.02 1.43 -10.31
C GLY A 57 16.05 0.07 -9.61
N ILE A 58 14.86 -0.50 -9.39
CA ILE A 58 14.69 -1.73 -8.57
C ILE A 58 15.48 -2.93 -9.11
N GLU A 59 15.69 -3.01 -10.42
CA GLU A 59 16.51 -4.03 -11.09
C GLU A 59 17.97 -4.06 -10.60
N LYS A 60 18.45 -2.94 -10.07
CA LYS A 60 19.82 -2.79 -9.54
C LYS A 60 19.92 -3.12 -8.06
N CYS A 61 18.84 -3.60 -7.42
CA CYS A 61 18.93 -4.18 -6.09
C CYS A 61 19.97 -5.33 -6.09
N PRO A 62 20.90 -5.37 -5.13
CA PRO A 62 21.89 -6.46 -5.04
C PRO A 62 21.27 -7.76 -4.52
N ILE A 63 20.11 -7.68 -3.85
CA ILE A 63 19.35 -8.85 -3.44
C ILE A 63 18.56 -9.35 -4.65
N LYS A 64 18.84 -10.60 -5.06
CA LYS A 64 18.20 -11.25 -6.21
C LYS A 64 17.18 -12.27 -5.73
N ASP A 65 15.96 -11.80 -5.55
CA ASP A 65 14.79 -12.60 -5.19
C ASP A 65 13.57 -12.18 -6.02
N GLU A 66 12.41 -12.79 -5.74
CA GLU A 66 11.17 -12.61 -6.51
C GLU A 66 10.49 -11.24 -6.32
N ILE A 67 11.13 -10.25 -5.67
CA ILE A 67 10.45 -8.98 -5.35
C ILE A 67 9.99 -8.22 -6.61
N ILE A 68 10.74 -8.32 -7.71
CA ILE A 68 10.41 -7.68 -8.99
C ILE A 68 9.17 -8.35 -9.60
N ASP A 69 9.14 -9.68 -9.64
CA ASP A 69 7.99 -10.43 -10.13
C ASP A 69 6.73 -10.16 -9.31
N ILE A 70 6.89 -10.04 -7.99
CA ILE A 70 5.79 -9.70 -7.08
C ILE A 70 5.30 -8.28 -7.31
N LYS A 71 6.20 -7.31 -7.53
CA LYS A 71 5.83 -5.94 -7.91
C LYS A 71 4.99 -5.93 -9.19
N GLU A 72 5.37 -6.73 -10.19
CA GLU A 72 4.62 -6.86 -11.43
C GLU A 72 3.25 -7.55 -11.25
N LYS A 73 3.16 -8.56 -10.38
CA LYS A 73 1.87 -9.16 -10.00
C LYS A 73 0.94 -8.13 -9.37
N ILE A 74 1.45 -7.30 -8.46
CA ILE A 74 0.69 -6.20 -7.84
C ILE A 74 0.21 -5.21 -8.91
N LYS A 75 1.08 -4.85 -9.85
CA LYS A 75 0.77 -3.90 -10.93
C LYS A 75 -0.31 -4.39 -11.88
N ARG A 76 -0.43 -5.71 -12.08
CA ARG A 76 -1.46 -6.35 -12.92
C ARG A 76 -2.78 -6.59 -12.17
N ALA A 77 -2.77 -6.63 -10.85
CA ALA A 77 -3.97 -6.79 -10.05
C ALA A 77 -4.86 -5.55 -10.09
N ASP A 78 -6.17 -5.74 -9.90
CA ASP A 78 -7.13 -4.63 -9.72
C ASP A 78 -7.01 -4.02 -8.32
N SER A 79 -6.52 -4.81 -7.36
CA SER A 79 -6.39 -4.38 -5.97
C SER A 79 -5.31 -5.11 -5.20
N LEU A 80 -4.73 -4.40 -4.22
CA LEU A 80 -3.73 -4.91 -3.29
C LEU A 80 -4.31 -4.98 -1.87
N ILE A 81 -4.09 -6.11 -1.20
CA ILE A 81 -4.35 -6.26 0.24
C ILE A 81 -3.03 -6.37 0.98
N LEU A 82 -2.84 -5.55 2.03
CA LEU A 82 -1.80 -5.76 3.03
C LEU A 82 -2.45 -6.23 4.32
N ALA A 83 -2.11 -7.45 4.75
CA ALA A 83 -2.64 -8.06 5.97
C ALA A 83 -1.50 -8.38 6.94
N SER A 84 -1.51 -7.78 8.13
CA SER A 84 -0.45 -7.99 9.13
C SER A 84 -1.02 -8.16 10.54
N PRO A 85 -0.51 -9.10 11.35
CA PRO A 85 -0.62 -9.02 12.80
C PRO A 85 -0.09 -7.68 13.33
N VAL A 86 -0.65 -7.25 14.46
CA VAL A 86 -0.10 -6.15 15.27
C VAL A 86 0.82 -6.74 16.34
N TYR A 87 2.13 -6.59 16.18
CA TYR A 87 3.13 -6.97 17.18
C TYR A 87 3.85 -5.72 17.67
N VAL A 88 3.82 -5.49 18.99
CA VAL A 88 4.38 -4.30 19.66
C VAL A 88 3.98 -2.99 18.95
N MET A 89 2.67 -2.82 18.73
CA MET A 89 2.08 -1.64 18.07
C MET A 89 2.56 -1.36 16.63
N ASN A 90 3.15 -2.34 15.95
CA ASN A 90 3.60 -2.20 14.56
C ASN A 90 3.18 -3.40 13.70
N VAL A 91 3.43 -3.31 12.39
CA VAL A 91 3.38 -4.46 11.49
C VAL A 91 4.46 -5.48 11.88
N THR A 92 4.34 -6.71 11.39
CA THR A 92 5.38 -7.72 11.60
C THR A 92 6.68 -7.35 10.89
N PRO A 93 7.83 -7.90 11.32
CA PRO A 93 9.10 -7.76 10.60
C PRO A 93 9.02 -8.23 9.15
N LEU A 94 8.24 -9.28 8.87
CA LEU A 94 7.99 -9.77 7.50
C LEU A 94 7.33 -8.71 6.63
N MET A 95 6.23 -8.13 7.11
CA MET A 95 5.52 -7.07 6.39
C MET A 95 6.39 -5.83 6.24
N LYS A 96 7.12 -5.43 7.29
CA LYS A 96 8.04 -4.29 7.22
C LYS A 96 9.14 -4.50 6.18
N ASN A 97 9.76 -5.69 6.16
CA ASN A 97 10.78 -6.00 5.18
C ASN A 97 10.23 -5.96 3.76
N PHE A 98 9.05 -6.57 3.52
CA PHE A 98 8.38 -6.49 2.21
C PHE A 98 8.16 -5.04 1.76
N ILE A 99 7.69 -4.17 2.67
CA ILE A 99 7.49 -2.74 2.39
C ILE A 99 8.82 -2.06 2.05
N ASP A 100 9.88 -2.32 2.81
CA ASP A 100 11.22 -1.72 2.60
C ASP A 100 11.86 -2.15 1.29
N ARG A 101 11.65 -3.41 0.89
CA ARG A 101 12.12 -3.96 -0.38
C ARG A 101 11.42 -3.32 -1.59
N LEU A 102 10.26 -2.68 -1.40
CA LEU A 102 9.54 -1.87 -2.39
C LEU A 102 9.72 -0.36 -2.19
N SER A 103 10.75 0.09 -1.46
CA SER A 103 11.02 1.52 -1.20
C SER A 103 11.08 2.40 -2.45
N SER A 104 11.53 1.88 -3.59
CA SER A 104 11.55 2.63 -4.86
C SER A 104 10.17 3.07 -5.33
N VAL A 105 9.12 2.32 -4.97
CA VAL A 105 7.73 2.68 -5.31
C VAL A 105 7.28 3.92 -4.52
N CYS A 106 7.94 4.26 -3.41
CA CYS A 106 7.66 5.48 -2.68
C CYS A 106 8.13 6.76 -3.41
N HIS A 107 9.17 6.63 -4.22
CA HIS A 107 9.67 7.71 -5.06
C HIS A 107 8.96 7.75 -6.41
N ARG A 108 8.65 6.58 -6.96
CA ARG A 108 8.01 6.45 -8.28
C ARG A 108 6.77 5.59 -8.12
N PRO A 109 5.63 6.17 -7.72
CA PRO A 109 4.40 5.42 -7.49
C PRO A 109 3.94 4.70 -8.75
N GLU A 110 3.78 3.38 -8.67
CA GLU A 110 3.39 2.53 -9.81
C GLU A 110 1.97 1.96 -9.68
N PHE A 111 1.33 2.10 -8.51
CA PHE A 111 0.05 1.44 -8.20
C PHE A 111 -1.14 2.41 -8.18
N ILE A 112 -1.12 3.43 -9.05
CA ILE A 112 -2.08 4.53 -9.05
C ILE A 112 -3.50 4.11 -9.46
N LYS A 113 -3.63 2.98 -10.16
CA LYS A 113 -4.92 2.48 -10.69
C LYS A 113 -5.61 1.49 -9.74
N GLN A 114 -4.85 0.93 -8.81
CA GLN A 114 -5.29 -0.12 -7.90
C GLN A 114 -6.14 0.47 -6.77
N ASN A 115 -7.04 -0.34 -6.25
CA ASN A 115 -7.65 -0.10 -4.94
C ASN A 115 -6.83 -0.80 -3.86
N GLY A 116 -7.08 -0.45 -2.59
CA GLY A 116 -6.39 -1.01 -1.45
C GLY A 116 -7.34 -1.55 -0.39
N LEU A 117 -6.89 -2.58 0.32
CA LEU A 117 -7.42 -2.93 1.62
C LEU A 117 -6.27 -3.22 2.58
N VAL A 118 -6.40 -2.76 3.81
CA VAL A 118 -5.46 -3.07 4.88
C VAL A 118 -6.20 -3.78 6.00
N LEU A 119 -5.65 -4.91 6.44
CA LEU A 119 -6.25 -5.78 7.45
C LEU A 119 -5.27 -6.00 8.59
N THR A 120 -5.72 -5.80 9.81
CA THR A 120 -4.93 -6.15 11.00
C THR A 120 -5.65 -7.11 11.91
N THR A 121 -4.91 -8.03 12.51
CA THR A 121 -5.37 -8.78 13.68
C THR A 121 -4.60 -8.31 14.91
N VAL A 122 -5.30 -7.95 15.99
CA VAL A 122 -4.70 -7.39 17.20
C VAL A 122 -5.16 -8.15 18.43
N GLY A 123 -4.25 -8.38 19.38
CA GLY A 123 -4.59 -9.03 20.66
C GLY A 123 -5.25 -8.08 21.66
N ALA A 124 -4.76 -6.83 21.74
CA ALA A 124 -5.22 -5.83 22.69
C ALA A 124 -5.38 -4.43 22.03
N TYR A 125 -4.28 -3.68 21.88
CA TYR A 125 -4.29 -2.31 21.35
C TYR A 125 -3.26 -2.11 20.22
N GLY A 126 -3.40 -1.01 19.48
CA GLY A 126 -2.46 -0.60 18.43
C GLY A 126 -2.97 -0.72 16.99
N SER A 127 -4.12 -1.37 16.76
CA SER A 127 -4.68 -1.60 15.41
C SER A 127 -4.83 -0.31 14.60
N LYS A 128 -5.38 0.76 15.17
CA LYS A 128 -5.54 2.06 14.50
C LYS A 128 -4.22 2.61 13.94
N LYS A 129 -3.12 2.53 14.72
CA LYS A 129 -1.80 3.01 14.30
C LYS A 129 -1.28 2.17 13.12
N VAL A 130 -1.39 0.84 13.22
CA VAL A 130 -0.92 -0.08 12.18
C VAL A 130 -1.74 0.02 10.89
N LEU A 131 -3.07 0.14 10.99
CA LEU A 131 -3.95 0.35 9.83
C LEU A 131 -3.65 1.68 9.13
N ASN A 132 -3.40 2.75 9.89
CA ASN A 132 -3.00 4.03 9.32
C ASN A 132 -1.62 3.95 8.66
N TYR A 133 -0.67 3.24 9.27
CA TYR A 133 0.65 3.02 8.68
C TYR A 133 0.56 2.29 7.34
N MET A 134 -0.14 1.14 7.28
CA MET A 134 -0.29 0.41 6.02
C MET A 134 -1.10 1.20 4.97
N GLU A 135 -2.13 1.95 5.37
CA GLU A 135 -2.83 2.85 4.45
C GLU A 135 -1.89 3.93 3.89
N ASN A 136 -1.04 4.52 4.73
CA ASN A 136 -0.07 5.51 4.29
C ASN A 136 0.93 4.90 3.30
N VAL A 137 1.41 3.68 3.55
CA VAL A 137 2.27 2.95 2.60
C VAL A 137 1.57 2.80 1.25
N LEU A 138 0.31 2.34 1.23
CA LEU A 138 -0.48 2.21 0.01
C LEU A 138 -0.67 3.56 -0.71
N ASN A 139 -0.98 4.62 0.04
CA ASN A 139 -1.14 5.98 -0.50
C ASN A 139 0.13 6.49 -1.17
N VAL A 140 1.28 6.27 -0.53
CA VAL A 140 2.61 6.67 -1.05
C VAL A 140 2.95 5.86 -2.30
N TRP A 141 2.54 4.60 -2.39
CA TRP A 141 2.66 3.77 -3.61
C TRP A 141 1.64 4.13 -4.71
N GLY A 142 0.72 5.06 -4.45
CA GLY A 142 -0.24 5.59 -5.42
C GLY A 142 -1.69 5.12 -5.22
N ILE A 143 -1.94 4.13 -4.35
CA ILE A 143 -3.28 3.58 -4.10
C ILE A 143 -4.06 4.53 -3.18
N GLN A 144 -5.05 5.25 -3.73
CA GLN A 144 -5.79 6.29 -2.99
C GLN A 144 -7.08 5.79 -2.31
N HIS A 145 -7.62 4.65 -2.75
CA HIS A 145 -8.88 4.12 -2.25
C HIS A 145 -8.63 2.92 -1.34
N VAL A 146 -8.43 3.18 -0.05
CA VAL A 146 -8.10 2.13 0.93
C VAL A 146 -9.29 1.83 1.86
N THR A 147 -9.62 0.55 2.02
CA THR A 147 -10.55 0.08 3.06
C THR A 147 -9.76 -0.49 4.24
N LYS A 148 -10.17 -0.17 5.47
CA LYS A 148 -9.53 -0.67 6.69
C LYS A 148 -10.38 -1.74 7.37
N VAL A 149 -9.75 -2.84 7.74
CA VAL A 149 -10.36 -3.96 8.48
C VAL A 149 -9.55 -4.19 9.75
N ASP A 150 -10.17 -3.93 10.89
CA ASP A 150 -9.61 -4.25 12.20
C ASP A 150 -10.23 -5.57 12.68
N ILE A 151 -9.49 -6.43 13.36
CA ILE A 151 -9.98 -7.71 13.87
C ILE A 151 -9.33 -7.98 15.22
N GLN A 152 -10.16 -8.25 16.23
CA GLN A 152 -9.67 -8.54 17.58
C GLN A 152 -9.48 -10.04 17.80
N THR A 153 -8.25 -10.46 18.03
CA THR A 153 -7.87 -11.85 18.31
C THR A 153 -6.88 -11.93 19.48
N PRO A 154 -7.32 -11.70 20.73
CA PRO A 154 -6.51 -11.97 21.92
C PRO A 154 -5.98 -13.42 21.90
N PRO A 155 -4.82 -13.69 22.53
CA PRO A 155 -4.19 -15.02 22.55
C PRO A 155 -4.90 -15.96 23.54
N VAL A 156 -6.18 -16.22 23.28
CA VAL A 156 -7.03 -17.14 24.05
C VAL A 156 -7.33 -18.37 23.22
N GLN A 157 -7.55 -19.51 23.88
CA GLN A 157 -7.86 -20.77 23.19
C GLN A 157 -9.20 -20.68 22.44
N ASN A 158 -10.22 -20.11 23.09
CA ASN A 158 -11.53 -19.86 22.50
C ASN A 158 -11.83 -18.36 22.55
N LEU A 159 -12.06 -17.77 21.38
CA LEU A 159 -12.41 -16.36 21.29
C LEU A 159 -13.82 -16.16 21.90
N PRO A 160 -14.05 -15.17 22.79
CA PRO A 160 -15.38 -14.89 23.32
C PRO A 160 -16.42 -14.69 22.22
N GLU A 161 -17.63 -15.23 22.37
CA GLU A 161 -18.70 -15.18 21.36
C GLU A 161 -18.98 -13.75 20.85
N LYS A 162 -18.96 -12.78 21.78
CA LYS A 162 -19.11 -11.36 21.45
C LYS A 162 -18.04 -10.89 20.46
N LEU A 163 -16.78 -11.26 20.66
CA LEU A 163 -15.68 -10.92 19.75
C LEU A 163 -15.80 -11.68 18.42
N GLN A 164 -16.21 -12.95 18.44
CA GLN A 164 -16.49 -13.70 17.21
C GLN A 164 -17.56 -13.01 16.36
N LYS A 165 -18.70 -12.64 16.98
CA LYS A 165 -19.81 -11.94 16.32
C LYS A 165 -19.39 -10.57 15.79
N ASN A 166 -18.61 -9.81 16.57
CA ASN A 166 -18.09 -8.52 16.15
C ASN A 166 -17.15 -8.64 14.95
N ASN A 167 -16.19 -9.56 15.01
CA ASN A 167 -15.25 -9.80 13.91
C ASN A 167 -15.98 -10.27 12.65
N LYS A 168 -16.98 -11.16 12.77
CA LYS A 168 -17.81 -11.61 11.64
C LYS A 168 -18.53 -10.44 10.99
N LYS A 169 -19.27 -9.64 11.77
CA LYS A 169 -19.96 -8.43 11.29
C LYS A 169 -19.00 -7.45 10.64
N GLN A 170 -17.80 -7.30 11.18
CA GLN A 170 -16.79 -6.40 10.64
C GLN A 170 -16.27 -6.87 9.28
N ILE A 171 -15.98 -8.16 9.13
CA ILE A 171 -15.60 -8.75 7.84
C ILE A 171 -16.71 -8.55 6.82
N GLU A 172 -17.92 -8.99 7.12
CA GLU A 172 -19.07 -8.94 6.19
C GLU A 172 -19.37 -7.51 5.74
N ASN A 173 -19.36 -6.55 6.66
CA ASN A 173 -19.62 -5.16 6.31
C ASN A 173 -18.48 -4.57 5.47
N LYS A 174 -17.22 -4.82 5.83
CA LYS A 174 -16.07 -4.23 5.13
C LYS A 174 -15.81 -4.90 3.78
N SER A 175 -15.98 -6.21 3.66
CA SER A 175 -15.92 -6.95 2.40
C SER A 175 -16.97 -6.40 1.43
N ALA A 176 -18.20 -6.18 1.90
CA ALA A 176 -19.28 -5.67 1.05
C ALA A 176 -19.02 -4.24 0.55
N ILE A 177 -18.54 -3.36 1.43
CA ILE A 177 -18.14 -2.00 1.04
C ILE A 177 -17.00 -2.05 0.02
N TYR A 178 -16.00 -2.89 0.26
CA TYR A 178 -14.83 -3.00 -0.61
C TYR A 178 -15.17 -3.60 -1.98
N ALA A 179 -15.95 -4.69 -2.02
CA ALA A 179 -16.46 -5.30 -3.25
C ALA A 179 -17.25 -4.30 -4.10
N LYS A 180 -18.19 -3.56 -3.49
CA LYS A 180 -18.97 -2.52 -4.19
C LYS A 180 -18.09 -1.41 -4.76
N LYS A 181 -17.04 -0.98 -4.04
CA LYS A 181 -16.08 0.02 -4.53
C LYS A 181 -15.30 -0.49 -5.74
N LEU A 182 -14.86 -1.74 -5.71
CA LEU A 182 -14.14 -2.39 -6.81
C LEU A 182 -15.03 -2.48 -8.05
N ILE A 183 -16.26 -2.98 -7.91
CA ILE A 183 -17.22 -3.13 -9.02
C ILE A 183 -17.56 -1.78 -9.64
N LYS A 184 -17.78 -0.74 -8.83
CA LYS A 184 -18.16 0.60 -9.32
C LYS A 184 -17.05 1.30 -10.11
N LYS A 185 -15.79 0.86 -9.99
CA LYS A 185 -14.61 1.50 -10.61
C LYS A 185 -14.58 3.02 -10.37
N ASN A 186 -14.63 3.43 -9.11
CA ASN A 186 -14.60 4.85 -8.77
C ASN A 186 -13.34 5.51 -9.37
N GLY A 187 -13.53 6.67 -10.02
CA GLY A 187 -12.41 7.47 -10.52
C GLY A 187 -11.43 7.84 -9.39
N LEU A 188 -10.17 8.04 -9.78
CA LEU A 188 -9.09 8.41 -8.87
C LEU A 188 -9.34 9.81 -8.30
N LYS A 189 -9.32 9.92 -6.96
CA LYS A 189 -9.46 11.18 -6.23
C LYS A 189 -8.35 11.29 -5.21
N PRO A 190 -7.19 11.89 -5.55
CA PRO A 190 -6.05 11.91 -4.66
C PRO A 190 -6.33 12.72 -3.40
N SER A 191 -5.81 12.22 -2.28
CA SER A 191 -5.81 12.95 -1.01
C SER A 191 -4.99 14.24 -1.12
N PHE A 192 -5.13 15.15 -0.15
CA PHE A 192 -4.29 16.35 -0.13
C PHE A 192 -2.81 16.01 0.08
N SER A 193 -2.51 15.08 1.00
CA SER A 193 -1.14 14.63 1.25
C SER A 193 -0.50 13.98 0.01
N SER A 194 -1.26 13.19 -0.77
CA SER A 194 -0.73 12.61 -2.00
C SER A 194 -0.48 13.63 -3.11
N LEU A 195 -1.28 14.70 -3.19
CA LEU A 195 -1.00 15.83 -4.11
C LEU A 195 0.24 16.62 -3.67
N MET A 196 0.37 16.85 -2.36
CA MET A 196 1.55 17.49 -1.78
C MET A 196 2.80 16.67 -2.06
N GLN A 197 2.76 15.35 -1.80
CA GLN A 197 3.84 14.42 -2.12
C GLN A 197 4.24 14.51 -3.59
N PHE A 198 3.26 14.44 -4.52
CA PHE A 198 3.53 14.56 -5.96
C PHE A 198 4.27 15.85 -6.30
N HIS A 199 3.80 16.99 -5.80
CA HIS A 199 4.40 18.28 -6.13
C HIS A 199 5.79 18.47 -5.50
N VAL A 200 5.98 18.04 -4.24
CA VAL A 200 7.28 18.06 -3.57
C VAL A 200 8.28 17.17 -4.32
N GLN A 201 7.95 15.91 -4.55
CA GLN A 201 8.84 14.97 -5.23
C GLN A 201 9.16 15.42 -6.65
N ARG A 202 8.16 15.90 -7.42
CA ARG A 202 8.43 16.42 -8.76
C ARG A 202 9.38 17.61 -8.73
N MET A 203 9.21 18.55 -7.79
CA MET A 203 10.08 19.71 -7.67
C MET A 203 11.52 19.31 -7.30
N ILE A 204 11.71 18.37 -6.38
CA ILE A 204 13.04 17.88 -5.98
C ILE A 204 13.70 17.11 -7.14
N PHE A 205 12.98 16.16 -7.72
CA PHE A 205 13.56 15.22 -8.68
C PHE A 205 13.67 15.76 -10.10
N SER A 206 12.99 16.86 -10.45
CA SER A 206 13.15 17.50 -11.77
C SER A 206 14.36 18.47 -11.84
N GLN A 207 15.12 18.62 -10.76
CA GLN A 207 16.31 19.48 -10.74
C GLN A 207 17.50 18.86 -11.49
N LYS A 208 18.41 19.71 -11.99
CA LYS A 208 19.61 19.25 -12.71
C LYS A 208 20.54 18.39 -11.85
N THR A 209 20.62 18.65 -10.55
CA THR A 209 21.37 17.85 -9.57
C THR A 209 20.86 16.42 -9.53
N SER A 210 19.53 16.25 -9.44
CA SER A 210 18.86 14.95 -9.47
C SER A 210 19.16 14.14 -10.74
N LYS A 211 19.46 14.76 -11.88
CA LYS A 211 19.89 14.05 -13.09
C LYS A 211 21.16 13.22 -12.88
N LYS A 212 22.08 13.69 -12.02
CA LYS A 212 23.32 12.98 -11.68
C LYS A 212 23.12 12.03 -10.50
N ASP A 213 22.46 12.49 -9.45
CA ASP A 213 22.42 11.78 -8.16
C ASP A 213 21.28 10.76 -8.07
N MET A 214 20.17 11.01 -8.75
CA MET A 214 18.95 10.19 -8.76
C MET A 214 18.38 10.08 -10.19
N PRO A 215 19.15 9.55 -11.17
CA PRO A 215 18.78 9.61 -12.58
C PRO A 215 17.44 8.96 -12.90
N GLU A 216 17.06 7.87 -12.20
CA GLU A 216 15.76 7.22 -12.41
C GLU A 216 14.59 8.06 -11.92
N ASP A 217 14.74 8.77 -10.80
CA ASP A 217 13.72 9.72 -10.32
C ASP A 217 13.60 10.92 -11.27
N TYR A 218 14.74 11.46 -11.71
CA TYR A 218 14.76 12.56 -12.69
C TYR A 218 14.06 12.17 -14.00
N ASN A 219 14.38 10.99 -14.54
CA ASN A 219 13.75 10.48 -15.76
C ASN A 219 12.25 10.22 -15.59
N PHE A 220 11.82 9.81 -14.41
CA PHE A 220 10.40 9.62 -14.10
C PHE A 220 9.65 10.96 -14.03
N TYR A 221 10.16 11.93 -13.28
CA TYR A 221 9.46 13.19 -13.01
C TYR A 221 9.56 14.22 -14.14
N SER A 222 10.62 14.20 -14.96
CA SER A 222 10.73 15.04 -16.16
C SER A 222 9.61 14.75 -17.17
N LYS A 223 9.16 13.48 -17.27
CA LYS A 223 8.01 13.08 -18.10
C LYS A 223 6.65 13.60 -17.55
N LEU A 224 6.63 14.12 -16.33
CA LEU A 224 5.43 14.64 -15.64
C LEU A 224 5.45 16.17 -15.56
N GLU A 225 6.26 16.83 -16.38
CA GLU A 225 6.26 18.27 -16.54
C GLU A 225 4.88 18.78 -16.98
N GLY A 226 4.42 19.90 -16.40
CA GLY A 226 3.09 20.45 -16.67
C GLY A 226 1.90 19.66 -16.10
N LYS A 227 2.07 18.39 -15.75
CA LYS A 227 0.98 17.54 -15.21
C LYS A 227 0.52 18.01 -13.82
N LYS A 228 -0.74 17.72 -13.48
CA LYS A 228 -1.30 18.05 -12.14
C LYS A 228 -1.15 16.92 -11.14
N TYR A 229 -0.91 15.70 -11.63
CA TYR A 229 -0.70 14.49 -10.84
C TYR A 229 -0.04 13.40 -11.70
N TYR A 230 0.20 12.22 -11.14
CA TYR A 230 0.79 11.07 -11.84
C TYR A 230 -0.07 10.52 -13.00
N SER A 231 -1.33 10.92 -13.09
CA SER A 231 -2.25 10.55 -14.16
C SER A 231 -3.13 11.75 -14.55
N ASP A 232 -3.69 11.73 -15.75
CA ASP A 232 -4.59 12.78 -16.24
C ASP A 232 -5.98 12.65 -15.58
N ILE A 233 -6.19 13.41 -14.50
CA ILE A 233 -7.44 13.42 -13.73
C ILE A 233 -7.90 14.86 -13.45
N LYS A 234 -9.22 15.04 -13.34
CA LYS A 234 -9.80 16.32 -12.89
C LYS A 234 -9.53 16.49 -11.39
N ILE A 235 -8.74 17.50 -11.05
CA ILE A 235 -8.42 17.86 -9.66
C ILE A 235 -8.94 19.27 -9.40
N ASN A 236 -9.47 19.50 -8.20
CA ASN A 236 -9.88 20.83 -7.77
C ASN A 236 -8.68 21.81 -7.85
N PHE A 237 -8.91 22.94 -8.52
CA PHE A 237 -7.89 23.95 -8.78
C PHE A 237 -7.27 24.54 -7.50
N LEU A 238 -8.09 24.90 -6.51
CA LEU A 238 -7.63 25.44 -5.22
C LEU A 238 -6.75 24.43 -4.47
N LYS A 239 -7.16 23.16 -4.49
CA LYS A 239 -6.39 22.07 -3.87
C LYS A 239 -5.01 21.91 -4.51
N THR A 240 -4.92 22.12 -5.83
CA THR A 240 -3.67 22.05 -6.58
C THR A 240 -2.76 23.23 -6.26
N ILE A 241 -3.31 24.45 -6.17
CA ILE A 241 -2.54 25.65 -5.80
C ILE A 241 -1.95 25.48 -4.40
N ALA A 242 -2.77 25.13 -3.41
CA ALA A 242 -2.31 24.97 -2.02
C ALA A 242 -1.16 23.94 -1.91
N ALA A 243 -1.30 22.79 -2.59
CA ALA A 243 -0.25 21.76 -2.60
C ALA A 243 1.04 22.25 -3.28
N LYS A 244 0.95 23.02 -4.39
CA LYS A 244 2.12 23.62 -5.05
C LYS A 244 2.82 24.67 -4.18
N SER A 245 2.05 25.51 -3.48
CA SER A 245 2.61 26.54 -2.59
C SER A 245 3.40 25.92 -1.45
N ILE A 246 2.85 24.89 -0.79
CA ILE A 246 3.57 24.15 0.26
C ILE A 246 4.82 23.48 -0.30
N ALA A 247 4.72 22.85 -1.48
CA ALA A 247 5.89 22.24 -2.11
C ALA A 247 7.00 23.28 -2.34
N LYS A 248 6.66 24.48 -2.84
CA LYS A 248 7.63 25.56 -3.04
C LYS A 248 8.29 26.00 -1.73
N ILE A 249 7.53 26.11 -0.63
CA ILE A 249 8.08 26.44 0.70
C ILE A 249 9.03 25.34 1.18
N MET A 250 8.61 24.07 1.09
CA MET A 250 9.45 22.94 1.48
C MET A 250 10.75 22.87 0.64
N GLY A 251 10.68 23.24 -0.63
CA GLY A 251 11.83 23.28 -1.53
C GLY A 251 12.86 24.37 -1.21
N LEU A 252 12.56 25.31 -0.31
CA LEU A 252 13.58 26.25 0.17
C LEU A 252 14.55 25.60 1.17
N PHE A 253 14.20 24.41 1.69
CA PHE A 253 14.99 23.68 2.67
C PHE A 253 15.75 22.48 2.07
N TYR A 254 15.67 22.27 0.75
CA TYR A 254 16.33 21.20 -0.01
C TYR A 254 17.14 21.81 -1.15
#